data_AF-S6UMX2-F1
#
_entry.id   AF-S6UMX2-F1
#
_cell.length_a   1.000
_cell.length_b   1.000
_cell.length_c   1.000
_cell.angle_alpha   90.00
_cell.angle_beta   90.00
_cell.angle_gamma   90.00
#
_symmetry.space_group_name_H-M   'P 1'
#
loop_
_entity.id
_entity.type
_entity.pdbx_description
1 polymer ?
#
loop_
_entity_poly.entity_id
_entity_poly.type
_entity_poly.pdbx_seq_one_letter_code
_entity_poly.pdbx_strand_id
1 'polypeptide(L)'
;ARGQVVVEQMGPHAARVYRQLSDKEPLLLTGEVQQITEQLARATIYLLIDELVRFPVDEQPARLQALRIDKGFGFDMHLLALDQADLDDDQRRRIYEGDTVMALGKGGDSIRVLAGIVDTNWVLEIGPLYQMNPYPLHWLLLIALLGLCFIGLVVYLLVRRLERRVLELEAAATLI
;
A
#
# COMPACT_ATOMS: atom_id res chain seq x y z
N ALA A 1 7.72 -15.82 21.56
CA ALA A 1 6.50 -15.52 20.80
C ALA A 1 6.76 -14.25 20.01
N ARG A 2 6.34 -14.14 18.75
CA ARG A 2 6.69 -12.97 17.92
C ARG A 2 5.81 -11.80 18.35
N GLY A 3 6.41 -10.69 18.78
CA GLY A 3 5.71 -9.42 19.03
C GLY A 3 5.01 -8.95 17.76
N GLN A 4 3.73 -9.29 17.64
CA GLN A 4 2.92 -9.04 16.46
C GLN A 4 2.70 -7.53 16.34
N VAL A 5 3.06 -6.97 15.19
CA VAL A 5 2.66 -5.62 14.82
C VAL A 5 1.22 -5.73 14.31
N VAL A 6 0.29 -5.09 15.00
CA VAL A 6 -1.11 -5.02 14.58
C VAL A 6 -1.34 -3.66 13.93
N VAL A 7 -1.86 -3.67 12.71
CA VAL A 7 -2.18 -2.45 11.96
C VAL A 7 -3.68 -2.36 11.81
N GLU A 8 -4.26 -1.32 12.40
CA GLU A 8 -5.67 -0.97 12.28
C GLU A 8 -5.82 0.16 11.25
N GLN A 9 -6.57 -0.06 10.18
CA GLN A 9 -6.85 0.99 9.20
C GLN A 9 -7.95 1.92 9.75
N MET A 10 -7.63 3.21 9.88
CA MET A 10 -8.53 4.26 10.35
C MET A 10 -9.21 5.01 9.19
N GLY A 11 -8.70 4.87 7.97
CA GLY A 11 -9.22 5.50 6.76
C GLY A 11 -8.41 5.11 5.51
N PRO A 12 -8.65 5.74 4.35
CA PRO A 12 -7.99 5.36 3.08
C PRO A 12 -6.46 5.45 3.10
N HIS A 13 -5.91 6.36 3.92
CA HIS A 13 -4.47 6.60 4.04
C HIS A 13 -3.99 6.64 5.50
N ALA A 14 -4.89 6.41 6.44
CA ALA A 14 -4.62 6.51 7.86
C ALA A 14 -4.62 5.13 8.52
N ALA A 15 -3.60 4.85 9.33
CA ALA A 15 -3.47 3.61 10.06
C ALA A 15 -2.95 3.87 11.47
N ARG A 16 -3.43 3.08 12.43
CA ARG A 16 -2.87 3.02 13.77
C ARG A 16 -2.09 1.71 13.91
N VAL A 17 -0.85 1.83 14.33
CA VAL A 17 0.11 0.73 14.43
C VAL A 17 0.34 0.46 15.91
N TYR A 18 0.12 -0.78 16.31
CA TYR A 18 0.36 -1.26 17.66
C TYR A 18 1.51 -2.25 17.66
N ARG A 19 2.45 -2.07 18.60
CA ARG A 19 3.54 -3.02 18.83
C ARG A 19 3.68 -3.28 20.32
N GLN A 20 3.61 -4.56 20.69
CA GLN A 20 3.91 -4.98 22.05
C GLN A 20 5.43 -4.95 22.29
N LEU A 21 5.84 -4.31 23.39
CA LEU A 21 7.25 -4.19 23.76
C LEU A 21 7.77 -5.40 24.55
N SER A 22 6.90 -6.03 25.35
CA SER A 22 7.28 -7.13 26.22
C SER A 22 6.13 -8.13 26.33
N ASP A 23 6.44 -9.42 26.32
CA ASP A 23 5.47 -10.48 26.63
C ASP A 23 5.09 -10.47 28.12
N LYS A 24 5.91 -9.84 28.98
CA LYS A 24 5.76 -9.85 30.45
C LYS A 24 4.97 -8.66 30.98
N GLU A 25 4.98 -7.54 30.27
CA GLU A 25 4.30 -6.31 30.68
C GLU A 25 3.43 -5.82 29.53
N PRO A 26 2.17 -5.41 29.78
CA PRO A 26 1.24 -4.98 28.73
C PRO A 26 1.56 -3.56 28.20
N LEU A 27 2.84 -3.26 27.94
CA LEU A 27 3.24 -2.02 27.31
C LEU A 27 3.12 -2.13 25.80
N LEU A 28 2.26 -1.29 25.23
CA LEU A 28 2.04 -1.14 23.80
C LEU A 28 2.61 0.20 23.32
N LEU A 29 3.49 0.14 22.32
CA LEU A 29 3.78 1.30 21.49
C LEU A 29 2.63 1.46 20.50
N THR A 30 2.03 2.65 20.50
CA THR A 30 1.01 3.04 19.53
C THR A 30 1.55 4.18 18.69
N GLY A 31 1.51 4.01 17.37
CA GLY A 31 1.83 5.05 16.40
C GLY A 31 0.63 5.33 15.52
N GLU A 32 0.35 6.59 15.23
CA GLU A 32 -0.64 6.97 14.24
C GLU A 32 0.05 7.46 12.98
N VAL A 33 -0.27 6.83 11.86
CA VAL A 33 0.17 7.22 10.53
C VAL A 33 -1.03 7.84 9.85
N GLN A 34 -1.04 9.16 9.68
CA GLN A 34 -2.17 9.86 9.04
C GLN A 34 -2.16 9.71 7.52
N GLN A 35 -0.96 9.63 6.93
CA GLN A 35 -0.75 9.45 5.51
C GLN A 35 0.60 8.75 5.27
N ILE A 36 0.63 7.82 4.31
CA ILE A 36 1.88 7.29 3.77
C ILE A 36 2.44 8.33 2.80
N THR A 37 3.52 9.01 3.20
CA THR A 37 4.15 10.09 2.45
C THR A 37 5.58 9.72 2.04
N GLU A 38 6.17 10.51 1.14
CA GLU A 38 7.62 10.44 0.86
C GLU A 38 8.43 10.50 2.16
N GLN A 39 8.02 11.34 3.12
CA GLN A 39 8.75 11.53 4.38
C GLN A 39 8.82 10.24 5.20
N LEU A 40 7.78 9.41 5.17
CA LEU A 40 7.80 8.11 5.83
C LEU A 40 8.80 7.16 5.15
N ALA A 41 8.83 7.14 3.82
CA ALA A 41 9.77 6.30 3.08
C ALA A 41 11.23 6.78 3.29
N ARG A 42 11.45 8.10 3.26
CA ARG A 42 12.73 8.75 3.57
C ARG A 42 13.19 8.45 5.00
N ALA A 43 12.31 8.56 5.99
CA ALA A 43 12.64 8.21 7.37
C ALA A 43 12.98 6.71 7.49
N THR A 44 12.21 5.84 6.82
CA THR A 44 12.44 4.39 6.84
C THR A 44 13.81 4.04 6.26
N ILE A 45 14.17 4.60 5.10
CA ILE A 45 15.46 4.31 4.47
C ILE A 45 16.63 4.84 5.30
N TYR A 46 16.51 6.02 5.92
CA TYR A 46 17.55 6.51 6.82
C TYR A 46 17.74 5.64 8.07
N LEU A 47 16.65 5.15 8.67
CA LEU A 47 16.75 4.22 9.80
C LEU A 47 17.39 2.89 9.39
N LEU A 48 17.11 2.40 8.18
CA LEU A 48 17.77 1.20 7.66
C LEU A 48 19.27 1.44 7.43
N ILE A 49 19.64 2.59 6.86
CA ILE A 49 21.06 2.96 6.68
C ILE A 49 21.77 3.07 8.02
N ASP A 50 21.17 3.76 9.01
CA ASP A 50 21.75 3.89 10.35
C ASP A 50 21.98 2.54 11.04
N GLU A 51 21.09 1.56 10.81
CA GLU A 51 21.28 0.20 11.31
C GLU A 51 22.39 -0.55 10.53
N LEU A 52 22.49 -0.36 9.21
CA LEU A 52 23.48 -1.04 8.37
C LEU A 52 24.91 -0.53 8.59
N VAL A 53 25.10 0.78 8.77
CA VAL A 53 26.41 1.42 8.97
C VAL A 53 27.10 0.96 10.26
N ARG A 54 26.35 0.37 11.20
CA ARG A 54 26.91 -0.25 12.43
C ARG A 54 27.73 -1.51 12.15
N PHE A 55 27.65 -2.05 10.94
CA PHE A 55 28.31 -3.29 10.54
C PHE A 55 29.33 -3.06 9.42
N PRO A 56 30.38 -3.91 9.33
CA PRO A 56 31.31 -3.91 8.20
C PRO A 56 30.59 -4.03 6.85
N VAL A 57 31.13 -3.37 5.82
CA VAL A 57 30.51 -3.22 4.49
C VAL A 57 30.21 -4.56 3.82
N ASP A 58 31.04 -5.57 4.05
CA ASP A 58 30.90 -6.94 3.55
C ASP A 58 29.74 -7.71 4.21
N GLU A 59 29.36 -7.36 5.44
CA GLU A 59 28.24 -7.98 6.15
C GLU A 59 26.89 -7.33 5.82
N GLN A 60 26.89 -6.07 5.36
CA GLN A 60 25.67 -5.28 5.15
C GLN A 60 24.60 -5.97 4.28
N PRO A 61 24.93 -6.66 3.16
CA PRO A 61 23.92 -7.37 2.36
C PRO A 61 23.20 -8.47 3.13
N ALA A 62 23.94 -9.26 3.92
CA ALA A 62 23.37 -10.33 4.73
C ALA A 62 22.50 -9.75 5.86
N ARG A 63 22.95 -8.63 6.48
CA ARG A 63 22.21 -7.92 7.52
C ARG A 63 20.91 -7.31 7.00
N LEU A 64 20.91 -6.73 5.80
CA LEU A 64 19.70 -6.18 5.19
C LEU A 64 18.64 -7.27 4.96
N GLN A 65 19.06 -8.45 4.46
CA GLN A 65 18.14 -9.57 4.28
C GLN A 65 17.58 -10.08 5.62
N ALA A 66 18.43 -10.16 6.65
CA ALA A 66 17.99 -10.53 8.00
C ALA A 66 16.97 -9.52 8.56
N LEU A 67 17.21 -8.22 8.38
CA LEU A 67 16.28 -7.15 8.77
C LEU A 67 14.94 -7.26 8.04
N ARG A 68 14.95 -7.56 6.73
CA ARG A 68 13.73 -7.79 5.95
C ARG A 68 12.84 -8.85 6.60
N ILE A 69 13.45 -9.98 6.96
CA ILE A 69 12.75 -11.14 7.52
C ILE A 69 12.33 -10.89 8.97
N ASP A 70 13.23 -10.36 9.81
CA ASP A 70 12.98 -10.13 11.23
C ASP A 70 11.90 -9.06 11.46
N LYS A 71 11.95 -7.96 10.70
CA LYS A 71 10.97 -6.87 10.82
C LYS A 71 9.71 -7.09 9.99
N GLY A 72 9.68 -8.09 9.11
CA GLY A 72 8.53 -8.43 8.30
C GLY A 72 8.18 -7.36 7.27
N PHE A 73 9.20 -6.75 6.65
CA PHE A 73 8.98 -5.79 5.57
C PHE A 73 8.30 -6.47 4.38
N GLY A 74 7.17 -5.92 3.93
CA GLY A 74 6.36 -6.44 2.83
C GLY A 74 6.81 -6.00 1.44
N PHE A 75 7.98 -5.39 1.32
CA PHE A 75 8.58 -4.91 0.08
C PHE A 75 10.03 -5.40 -0.02
N ASP A 76 10.57 -5.40 -1.22
CA ASP A 76 11.94 -5.81 -1.46
C ASP A 76 12.92 -4.70 -1.07
N MET A 77 14.12 -5.14 -0.66
CA MET A 77 15.20 -4.27 -0.22
C MET A 77 16.51 -4.78 -0.81
N HIS A 78 17.22 -3.93 -1.52
CA HIS A 78 18.43 -4.28 -2.25
C HIS A 78 19.54 -3.28 -1.97
N LEU A 79 20.77 -3.78 -1.83
CA LEU A 79 21.98 -2.97 -1.95
C LEU A 79 22.48 -3.11 -3.38
N LEU A 80 22.49 -2.00 -4.10
CA LEU A 80 22.97 -1.91 -5.47
C LEU A 80 24.26 -1.10 -5.47
N ALA A 81 25.19 -1.47 -6.34
CA ALA A 81 26.30 -0.57 -6.62
C ALA A 81 25.75 0.68 -7.35
N LEU A 82 26.33 1.85 -7.10
CA LEU A 82 25.82 3.11 -7.64
C LEU A 82 25.72 3.14 -9.18
N ASP A 83 26.59 2.41 -9.87
CA ASP A 83 26.62 2.24 -11.32
C ASP A 83 25.52 1.30 -11.85
N GLN A 84 24.99 0.43 -10.99
CA GLN A 84 23.91 -0.52 -11.32
C GLN A 84 22.53 0.05 -10.98
N ALA A 85 22.48 1.10 -10.16
CA ALA A 85 21.24 1.80 -9.85
C ALA A 85 20.75 2.57 -11.09
N ASP A 86 19.49 2.34 -11.47
CA ASP A 86 18.81 2.97 -12.61
C ASP A 86 18.51 4.45 -12.29
N LEU A 87 19.57 5.26 -12.27
CA LEU A 87 19.58 6.66 -11.86
C LEU A 87 20.13 7.54 -12.98
N ASP A 88 19.50 8.70 -13.19
CA ASP A 88 20.07 9.76 -14.02
C ASP A 88 21.19 10.52 -13.29
N ASP A 89 21.89 11.41 -14.00
CA ASP A 89 23.05 12.11 -13.45
C ASP A 89 22.69 13.06 -12.29
N ASP A 90 21.50 13.68 -12.33
CA ASP A 90 21.01 14.56 -11.26
C ASP A 90 20.65 13.75 -10.01
N GLN A 91 19.99 12.61 -10.18
CA GLN A 91 19.64 11.68 -9.11
C GLN A 91 20.90 11.07 -8.48
N ARG A 92 21.88 10.64 -9.28
CA ARG A 92 23.17 10.15 -8.75
C ARG A 92 23.87 11.21 -7.92
N ARG A 93 23.89 12.46 -8.40
CA ARG A 93 24.45 13.58 -7.64
C ARG A 93 23.75 13.78 -6.29
N ARG A 94 22.41 13.75 -6.27
CA ARG A 94 21.64 13.85 -5.03
C ARG A 94 21.95 12.72 -4.04
N ILE A 95 22.08 11.49 -4.54
CA ILE A 95 22.49 10.34 -3.74
C ILE A 95 23.89 10.52 -3.17
N TYR A 96 24.85 11.00 -3.96
CA TYR A 96 26.19 11.34 -3.48
C TYR A 96 26.19 12.44 -2.40
N GLU A 97 25.27 13.39 -2.50
CA GLU A 97 25.08 14.45 -1.50
C GLU A 97 24.33 13.96 -0.24
N GLY A 98 23.97 12.67 -0.17
CA GLY A 98 23.27 12.05 0.97
C GLY A 98 21.75 12.26 0.98
N ASP A 99 21.19 12.76 -0.13
CA ASP A 99 19.77 12.94 -0.30
C ASP A 99 19.09 11.63 -0.78
N THR A 100 17.81 11.49 -0.50
CA THR A 100 17.00 10.36 -0.97
C THR A 100 16.31 10.70 -2.27
N VAL A 101 16.35 9.78 -3.22
CA VAL A 101 15.66 9.89 -4.50
C VAL A 101 14.45 8.98 -4.52
N MET A 102 13.29 9.55 -4.85
CA MET A 102 12.06 8.80 -5.07
C MET A 102 11.84 8.71 -6.58
N ALA A 103 11.82 7.47 -7.10
CA ALA A 103 11.69 7.20 -8.52
C ALA A 103 10.43 6.36 -8.78
N LEU A 104 9.71 6.70 -9.86
CA LEU A 104 8.58 5.90 -10.31
C LEU A 104 9.10 4.62 -10.98
N GLY A 105 8.51 3.47 -10.66
CA GLY A 105 8.79 2.21 -11.34
C GLY A 105 8.41 2.29 -12.82
N LYS A 106 9.01 1.44 -13.66
CA LYS A 106 8.82 1.47 -15.12
C LYS A 106 7.37 1.30 -15.57
N GLY A 107 6.51 0.72 -14.72
CA GLY A 107 5.06 0.55 -14.95
C GLY A 107 4.19 1.72 -14.49
N GLY A 108 4.75 2.73 -13.83
CA GLY A 108 3.99 3.88 -13.32
C GLY A 108 3.10 3.61 -12.10
N ASP A 109 3.06 2.36 -11.62
CA ASP A 109 2.15 1.85 -10.59
C ASP A 109 2.83 1.63 -9.23
N SER A 110 4.14 1.78 -9.19
CA SER A 110 4.98 1.51 -8.03
C SER A 110 6.02 2.60 -7.86
N ILE A 111 6.43 2.80 -6.62
CA ILE A 111 7.47 3.77 -6.29
C ILE A 111 8.66 3.03 -5.68
N ARG A 112 9.86 3.47 -6.02
CA ARG A 112 11.11 3.00 -5.43
C ARG A 112 11.78 4.18 -4.76
N VAL A 113 12.39 3.95 -3.60
CA VAL A 113 13.14 4.97 -2.88
C VAL A 113 14.59 4.50 -2.77
N LEU A 114 15.51 5.35 -3.20
CA LEU A 114 16.93 5.09 -3.24
C LEU A 114 17.67 6.10 -2.35
N ALA A 115 18.67 5.62 -1.62
CA ALA A 115 19.54 6.46 -0.82
C ALA A 115 20.95 5.88 -0.78
N GLY A 116 21.96 6.76 -0.82
CA GLY A 116 23.35 6.37 -0.75
C GLY A 116 23.77 6.06 0.68
N ILE A 117 24.64 5.08 0.86
CA ILE A 117 25.30 4.81 2.13
C ILE A 117 26.65 5.54 2.14
N VAL A 118 26.81 6.48 3.07
CA VAL A 118 28.03 7.30 3.21
C VAL A 118 29.27 6.41 3.30
N ASP A 119 30.36 6.85 2.68
CA ASP A 119 31.66 6.15 2.63
C ASP A 119 31.65 4.77 1.98
N THR A 120 30.61 4.44 1.20
CA THR A 120 30.53 3.20 0.42
C THR A 120 30.06 3.45 -1.01
N ASN A 121 30.25 2.47 -1.90
CA ASN A 121 29.67 2.50 -3.25
C ASN A 121 28.23 1.93 -3.29
N TRP A 122 27.60 1.75 -2.12
CA TRP A 122 26.29 1.14 -2.01
C TRP A 122 25.17 2.17 -2.06
N VAL A 123 24.13 1.82 -2.81
CA VAL A 123 22.83 2.47 -2.82
C VAL A 123 21.82 1.48 -2.27
N LEU A 124 21.15 1.88 -1.20
CA LEU A 124 20.00 1.14 -0.68
C LEU A 124 18.79 1.50 -1.53
N GLU A 125 18.14 0.50 -2.11
CA GLU A 125 16.85 0.60 -2.79
C GLU A 125 15.78 -0.11 -1.96
N ILE A 126 14.67 0.58 -1.67
CA ILE A 126 13.46 0.00 -1.09
C ILE A 126 12.29 0.11 -2.09
N GLY A 127 11.57 -1.00 -2.26
CA GLY A 127 10.45 -1.11 -3.19
C GLY A 127 10.54 -2.35 -4.08
N PRO A 128 9.58 -2.57 -4.99
CA PRO A 128 8.51 -1.65 -5.37
C PRO A 128 7.46 -1.45 -4.26
N LEU A 129 7.20 -0.19 -3.93
CA LEU A 129 6.09 0.23 -3.07
C LEU A 129 4.88 0.48 -3.96
N TYR A 130 3.97 -0.50 -3.99
CA TYR A 130 2.69 -0.35 -4.69
C TYR A 130 1.77 0.55 -3.89
N GLN A 131 1.10 1.49 -4.56
CA GLN A 131 0.02 2.22 -3.92
C GLN A 131 -1.07 1.22 -3.51
N MET A 132 -1.49 1.25 -2.24
CA MET A 132 -2.72 0.59 -1.83
C MET A 132 -3.83 1.12 -2.74
N ASN A 133 -4.45 0.23 -3.53
CA ASN A 133 -5.55 0.59 -4.42
C ASN A 133 -6.87 0.34 -3.68
N PRO A 134 -7.45 1.34 -2.98
CA PRO A 134 -8.66 1.15 -2.20
C PRO A 134 -9.89 0.81 -3.06
N TYR A 135 -9.86 1.08 -4.37
CA TYR A 135 -11.00 0.85 -5.26
C TYR A 135 -10.58 0.15 -6.56
N PRO A 136 -10.37 -1.18 -6.50
CA PRO A 136 -10.14 -1.95 -7.71
C PRO A 136 -11.31 -1.81 -8.70
N LEU A 137 -11.01 -1.52 -9.96
CA LEU A 137 -12.02 -1.24 -10.99
C LEU A 137 -13.08 -2.34 -11.12
N HIS A 138 -12.71 -3.60 -10.90
CA HIS A 138 -13.64 -4.73 -10.96
C HIS A 138 -14.74 -4.68 -9.91
N TRP A 139 -14.48 -4.14 -8.71
CA TRP A 139 -15.52 -3.95 -7.68
C TRP A 139 -16.50 -2.84 -8.06
N LEU A 140 -15.99 -1.76 -8.64
CA LEU A 140 -16.84 -0.67 -9.15
C LEU A 140 -17.76 -1.18 -10.27
N LEU A 141 -17.22 -1.98 -11.19
CA LEU A 141 -18.01 -2.62 -12.26
C LEU A 141 -19.07 -3.58 -11.70
N LEU A 142 -18.72 -4.38 -10.68
CA LEU A 142 -19.65 -5.30 -10.03
C LEU A 142 -20.79 -4.53 -9.36
N ILE A 143 -20.49 -3.47 -8.60
CA ILE A 143 -21.50 -2.61 -7.96
C ILE A 143 -22.39 -1.96 -9.02
N ALA A 144 -21.81 -1.45 -10.11
CA ALA A 144 -22.57 -0.86 -11.22
C ALA A 144 -23.50 -1.87 -11.89
N LEU A 145 -23.02 -3.08 -12.17
CA LEU A 145 -23.82 -4.16 -12.75
C LEU A 145 -24.96 -4.57 -11.81
N LEU A 146 -24.66 -4.72 -10.52
CA LEU A 146 -25.64 -5.09 -9.50
C LEU A 146 -26.70 -4.00 -9.36
N GLY A 147 -26.31 -2.72 -9.39
CA GLY A 147 -27.21 -1.58 -9.45
C GLY A 147 -28.12 -1.61 -10.68
N LEU A 148 -27.57 -1.88 -11.86
CA LEU A 148 -28.35 -1.98 -13.10
C LEU A 148 -29.36 -3.13 -13.06
N CYS A 149 -28.95 -4.31 -12.58
CA CYS A 149 -29.84 -5.44 -12.38
C CYS A 149 -30.97 -5.12 -11.39
N PHE A 150 -30.66 -4.42 -10.30
CA PHE A 150 -31.66 -4.05 -9.28
C PHE A 150 -32.67 -3.04 -9.82
N ILE A 151 -32.21 -2.01 -10.55
CA ILE A 151 -33.08 -1.05 -11.23
C ILE A 151 -33.99 -1.77 -12.23
N GLY A 152 -33.43 -2.66 -13.05
CA GLY A 152 -34.19 -3.47 -14.01
C GLY A 152 -35.26 -4.33 -13.33
N LEU A 153 -34.92 -4.98 -12.22
CA LEU A 153 -35.85 -5.79 -11.43
C LEU A 153 -36.99 -4.94 -10.84
N VAL A 154 -36.68 -3.77 -10.28
CA VAL A 154 -37.68 -2.85 -9.72
C VAL A 154 -38.64 -2.36 -10.78
N VAL A 155 -38.13 -1.94 -11.95
CA VAL A 155 -38.95 -1.50 -13.08
C VAL A 155 -39.85 -2.65 -13.56
N TYR A 156 -39.29 -3.86 -13.71
CA TYR A 156 -40.05 -5.04 -14.10
C TYR A 156 -41.19 -5.36 -13.12
N LEU A 157 -40.92 -5.36 -11.82
CA LEU A 157 -41.95 -5.60 -10.80
C LEU A 157 -43.02 -4.52 -10.79
N LEU A 158 -42.64 -3.25 -11.02
CA LEU A 158 -43.57 -2.13 -11.07
C LEU A 158 -44.53 -2.26 -12.27
N VAL A 159 -43.99 -2.51 -13.46
CA VAL A 159 -44.77 -2.71 -14.69
C VAL A 159 -45.71 -3.91 -14.53
N ARG A 160 -45.18 -5.05 -14.06
CA ARG A 160 -45.99 -6.26 -13.86
C ARG A 160 -47.12 -6.05 -12.85
N ARG A 161 -46.92 -5.22 -11.82
CA ARG A 161 -47.96 -4.88 -10.84
C ARG A 161 -49.03 -3.97 -11.44
N LEU A 162 -48.62 -3.04 -12.30
CA LEU A 162 -49.53 -2.17 -13.05
C LEU A 162 -50.37 -2.98 -14.05
N GLU A 163 -49.75 -3.87 -14.83
CA GLU A 163 -50.45 -4.76 -15.77
C GLU A 163 -51.54 -5.59 -15.09
N ARG A 164 -51.22 -6.22 -13.95
CA ARG A 164 -52.21 -7.00 -13.18
C ARG A 164 -53.39 -6.15 -12.73
N ARG A 165 -53.15 -4.92 -12.28
CA ARG A 165 -54.23 -4.02 -11.84
C ARG A 165 -55.11 -3.55 -13.00
N VAL A 166 -54.53 -3.30 -14.17
CA VAL A 166 -55.29 -2.93 -15.37
C VAL A 166 -56.16 -4.10 -15.84
N LEU A 167 -55.62 -5.32 -15.86
CA LEU A 167 -56.37 -6.53 -16.25
C LEU A 167 -57.53 -6.84 -15.29
N GLU A 168 -57.34 -6.64 -13.98
CA GLU A 168 -58.41 -6.79 -12.97
C GLU A 168 -59.54 -5.78 -13.19
N LEU A 169 -59.22 -4.54 -13.62
CA LEU A 169 -60.21 -3.51 -13.93
C LEU A 169 -60.97 -3.82 -15.24
N GLU A 170 -60.30 -4.32 -16.27
CA GLU A 170 -60.96 -4.75 -17.52
C GLU A 170 -61.92 -5.93 -17.27
N ALA A 171 -61.50 -6.92 -16.47
CA ALA A 171 -62.35 -8.06 -16.13
C ALA A 171 -63.61 -7.64 -15.36
N ALA A 172 -63.49 -6.68 -14.42
CA ALA A 172 -64.63 -6.15 -13.68
C ALA A 172 -65.60 -5.34 -14.56
N ALA A 173 -65.09 -4.62 -15.56
CA ALA A 173 -65.92 -3.86 -16.49
C ALA A 173 -66.65 -4.73 -17.52
N THR A 174 -66.13 -5.92 -17.83
CA THR A 174 -66.75 -6.86 -18.80
C THR A 174 -67.86 -7.72 -18.15
N LEU A 175 -67.97 -7.71 -16.83
CA LEU A 175 -68.96 -8.45 -16.04
C LEU A 175 -70.21 -7.62 -15.66
N ILE A 176 -70.33 -6.39 -16.18
CA ILE A 176 -71.49 -5.49 -16.05
C ILE A 176 -72.15 -5.36 -17.42
#